data_AF-A0A7V2H2W7-F1
#
_entry.id   AF-A0A7V2H2W7-F1
#
_cell.length_a   1.000
_cell.length_b   1.000
_cell.length_c   1.000
_cell.angle_alpha   90.00
_cell.angle_beta   90.00
_cell.angle_gamma   90.00
#
_symmetry.space_group_name_H-M   'P 1'
#
loop_
_entity.id
_entity.type
_entity.pdbx_description
1 polymer ?
#
loop_
_entity_poly.entity_id
_entity_poly.type
_entity_poly.pdbx_seq_one_letter_code
_entity_poly.pdbx_strand_id
1 'polypeptide(L)'
;MSDPFRRDGPKIGRNSPCICGSGKKFKYCHGRPEYALPNLIANADLERQIVAEGKRQLERHKAREMQRQKQQGFGRPIISMEHKGYRFVAVGSRVYYGKWKTFADFLHNYIKVTIGSDWGNREIAKPLNERHPLMQWYDKVCHVQMAHAGKPGELFSTPVTGAVSAYNRLAYNLYLIAHNGKDIQTRLLARLRNKDNFQGAYYETQVAAWLIQAGFELDFEDEQDISQSHCEFTATYVPTGEKYSVEAKSRETRPGGSARTPVGQQLRKALAKKADHKRLVFIDLNKALHNVEAGYRAMDRAEWIIKQSEKSMEIDGLPAPSAYVCITNMNDQHALDDSALATMVSFIGFKRPDFMGEYESLREAARARERHLPMFRLLKSLEEHREIPQTFGGELPSEVFSTEKIPRLKVGELYLVPGPDGQEAPAEVMQAVVMSKEAYAIMRDPKTGKNWIGTFEMTAEELADYERHPDTYFGVYQRQGRRAETAMDMYDFFAEAYENTPKEKLIAQLSNYPDQEELKHLSQKELVEIVAERFTYGAMASGFKPKTREELHAERRGNRKPAQPSDLKPPLRSDTLKDP
;
A
#
# COMPACT_ATOMS: atom_id res chain seq x y z
N MET A 1 -1.32 -17.56 45.87
CA MET A 1 -1.90 -16.92 47.06
C MET A 1 -1.12 -15.65 47.31
N SER A 2 -1.74 -14.47 47.25
CA SER A 2 -1.06 -13.21 47.57
C SER A 2 -0.89 -13.10 49.09
N ASP A 3 0.28 -12.63 49.52
CA ASP A 3 0.56 -12.40 50.94
C ASP A 3 -0.46 -11.42 51.55
N PRO A 4 -0.98 -11.69 52.76
CA PRO A 4 -1.93 -10.82 53.42
C PRO A 4 -1.27 -9.47 53.76
N PHE A 5 -1.89 -8.39 53.28
CA PHE A 5 -1.45 -7.03 53.53
C PHE A 5 -1.30 -6.74 55.05
N ARG A 6 -0.05 -6.54 55.50
CA ARG A 6 0.27 -6.06 56.85
C ARG A 6 0.38 -4.54 56.84
N ARG A 7 -0.24 -3.89 57.82
CA ARG A 7 -0.27 -2.42 57.96
C ARG A 7 0.88 -1.98 58.86
N ASP A 8 1.58 -0.90 58.50
CA ASP A 8 2.69 -0.35 59.29
C ASP A 8 2.25 0.46 60.53
N GLY A 9 0.94 0.53 60.81
CA GLY A 9 0.43 1.33 61.93
C GLY A 9 -0.87 0.80 62.55
N PRO A 10 -1.21 1.27 63.78
CA PRO A 10 -2.39 0.84 64.50
C PRO A 10 -3.67 1.21 63.73
N LYS A 11 -4.61 0.27 63.65
CA LYS A 11 -5.89 0.45 62.97
C LYS A 11 -6.72 1.51 63.71
N ILE A 12 -6.92 2.67 63.09
CA ILE A 12 -7.81 3.71 63.62
C ILE A 12 -9.26 3.21 63.57
N GLY A 13 -9.90 3.13 64.74
CA GLY A 13 -11.29 2.72 64.86
C GLY A 13 -12.24 3.83 64.40
N ARG A 14 -13.37 3.45 63.80
CA ARG A 14 -14.41 4.39 63.31
C ARG A 14 -14.88 5.40 64.38
N ASN A 15 -14.85 5.01 65.66
CA ASN A 15 -15.24 5.84 66.81
C ASN A 15 -14.05 6.46 67.57
N SER A 16 -12.80 6.20 67.19
CA SER A 16 -11.61 6.75 67.84
C SER A 16 -11.52 8.28 67.65
N PRO A 17 -10.81 9.02 68.53
CA PRO A 17 -10.48 10.42 68.30
C PRO A 17 -9.79 10.62 66.95
N CYS A 18 -10.13 11.69 66.24
CA CYS A 18 -9.56 11.96 64.93
C CYS A 18 -8.10 12.43 65.03
N ILE A 19 -7.27 11.95 64.12
CA ILE A 19 -5.82 12.21 64.07
C ILE A 19 -5.41 13.67 63.87
N CYS A 20 -6.34 14.54 63.45
CA CYS A 20 -6.08 15.96 63.26
C CYS A 20 -6.21 16.80 64.55
N GLY A 21 -6.49 16.17 65.70
CA GLY A 21 -6.63 16.87 66.98
C GLY A 21 -7.94 17.66 67.16
N SER A 22 -8.90 17.53 66.25
CA SER A 22 -10.16 18.31 66.26
C SER A 22 -11.14 17.98 67.41
N GLY A 23 -10.83 17.01 68.26
CA GLY A 23 -11.73 16.51 69.31
C GLY A 23 -12.93 15.69 68.81
N LYS A 24 -13.16 15.59 67.49
CA LYS A 24 -14.26 14.80 66.90
C LYS A 24 -13.87 13.31 66.74
N LYS A 25 -14.87 12.41 66.73
CA LYS A 25 -14.66 10.99 66.33
C LYS A 25 -14.24 10.92 64.87
N PHE A 26 -13.37 9.97 64.50
CA PHE A 26 -12.84 9.79 63.14
C PHE A 26 -13.96 9.78 62.08
N LYS A 27 -15.04 9.01 62.28
CA LYS A 27 -16.21 8.96 61.37
C LYS A 27 -16.95 10.28 61.14
N TYR A 28 -16.79 11.26 62.02
CA TYR A 28 -17.39 12.59 61.92
C TYR A 28 -16.39 13.67 61.51
N CYS A 29 -15.16 13.29 61.17
CA CYS A 29 -14.09 14.14 60.65
C CYS A 29 -13.46 13.44 59.45
N HIS A 30 -12.17 13.08 59.47
CA HIS A 30 -11.44 12.48 58.33
C HIS A 30 -11.96 11.11 57.85
N GLY A 31 -12.82 10.44 58.62
CA GLY A 31 -13.51 9.22 58.22
C GLY A 31 -14.91 9.44 57.65
N ARG A 32 -15.33 10.68 57.40
CA ARG A 32 -16.59 10.97 56.69
C ARG A 32 -16.43 10.67 55.20
N PRO A 33 -17.45 10.06 54.55
CA PRO A 33 -17.48 9.88 53.11
C PRO A 33 -17.28 11.19 52.34
N GLU A 34 -17.78 12.30 52.87
CA GLU A 34 -17.66 13.67 52.33
C GLU A 34 -16.21 14.08 51.99
N TYR A 35 -15.20 13.57 52.70
CA TYR A 35 -13.79 13.87 52.44
C TYR A 35 -13.07 12.82 51.57
N ALA A 36 -13.66 11.63 51.41
CA ALA A 36 -13.11 10.56 50.57
C ALA A 36 -13.72 10.55 49.16
N LEU A 37 -14.99 10.94 49.02
CA LEU A 37 -15.73 10.94 47.77
C LEU A 37 -15.10 11.84 46.69
N PRO A 38 -14.67 13.10 47.00
CA PRO A 38 -14.05 13.97 45.99
C PRO A 38 -12.77 13.36 45.42
N ASN A 39 -11.94 12.74 46.26
CA ASN A 39 -10.70 12.07 45.82
C ASN A 39 -10.98 10.80 45.01
N LEU A 40 -11.98 10.01 45.39
CA LEU A 40 -12.40 8.82 44.62
C LEU A 40 -12.96 9.19 43.24
N ILE A 41 -13.77 10.25 43.17
CA ILE A 41 -14.30 10.78 41.90
C ILE A 41 -13.16 11.31 41.04
N ALA A 42 -12.26 12.14 41.60
CA ALA A 42 -11.10 12.67 40.87
C ALA A 42 -10.19 11.55 40.35
N ASN A 43 -9.96 10.50 41.13
CA ASN A 43 -9.18 9.34 40.70
C ASN A 43 -9.88 8.55 39.59
N ALA A 44 -11.19 8.31 39.70
CA ALA A 44 -11.97 7.63 38.67
C ALA A 44 -12.11 8.46 37.37
N ASP A 45 -12.10 9.79 37.47
CA ASP A 45 -12.07 10.70 36.33
C ASP A 45 -10.68 10.71 35.66
N LEU A 46 -9.61 10.76 36.45
CA LEU A 46 -8.23 10.63 35.95
C LEU A 46 -8.01 9.28 35.26
N GLU A 47 -8.47 8.18 35.85
CA GLU A 47 -8.38 6.84 35.25
C GLU A 47 -9.13 6.79 33.91
N ARG A 48 -10.35 7.35 33.85
CA ARG A 48 -11.10 7.46 32.59
C ARG A 48 -10.37 8.30 31.55
N GLN A 49 -9.73 9.40 31.94
CA GLN A 49 -8.93 10.24 31.04
C GLN A 49 -7.69 9.50 30.51
N ILE A 50 -6.97 8.78 31.36
CA ILE A 50 -5.80 7.97 30.97
C ILE A 50 -6.23 6.87 29.98
N VAL A 51 -7.31 6.15 30.26
CA VAL A 51 -7.83 5.10 29.37
C VAL A 51 -8.28 5.69 28.03
N ALA A 52 -8.97 6.82 28.03
CA ALA A 52 -9.39 7.50 26.81
C ALA A 52 -8.18 7.97 25.99
N GLU A 53 -7.16 8.54 26.63
CA GLU A 53 -5.93 8.96 25.97
C GLU A 53 -5.14 7.78 25.40
N GLY A 54 -5.01 6.68 26.15
CA GLY A 54 -4.39 5.45 25.65
C GLY A 54 -5.11 4.89 24.41
N LYS A 55 -6.45 4.90 24.39
CA LYS A 55 -7.24 4.51 23.20
C LYS A 55 -6.97 5.44 22.02
N ARG A 56 -6.93 6.77 22.24
CA ARG A 56 -6.63 7.75 21.18
C ARG A 56 -5.23 7.53 20.59
N GLN A 57 -4.23 7.31 21.43
CA GLN A 57 -2.85 7.07 20.97
C GLN A 57 -2.74 5.76 20.17
N LEU A 58 -3.45 4.71 20.60
CA LEU A 58 -3.51 3.45 19.87
C LEU A 58 -4.15 3.63 18.48
N GLU A 59 -5.28 4.32 18.38
CA GLU A 59 -5.94 4.58 17.09
C GLU A 59 -5.09 5.44 16.15
N ARG A 60 -4.41 6.46 16.69
CA ARG A 60 -3.44 7.27 15.93
C ARG A 60 -2.26 6.42 15.43
N HIS A 61 -1.74 5.52 16.27
CA HIS A 61 -0.66 4.62 15.87
C HIS A 61 -1.12 3.68 14.74
N LYS A 62 -2.31 3.07 14.86
CA LYS A 62 -2.88 2.23 13.79
C LYS A 62 -3.08 2.99 12.49
N ALA A 63 -3.56 4.23 12.54
CA ALA A 63 -3.76 5.06 11.35
C ALA A 63 -2.44 5.42 10.66
N ARG A 64 -1.40 5.77 11.44
CA ARG A 64 -0.05 6.01 10.92
C ARG A 64 0.53 4.77 10.27
N GLU A 65 0.38 3.61 10.91
CA GLU A 65 0.87 2.34 10.38
C GLU A 65 0.11 1.94 9.10
N MET A 66 -1.20 2.15 9.03
CA MET A 66 -1.98 1.92 7.82
C MET A 66 -1.57 2.86 6.69
N GLN A 67 -1.34 4.14 6.98
CA GLN A 67 -0.86 5.11 6.00
C GLN A 67 0.54 4.72 5.49
N ARG A 68 1.44 4.33 6.40
CA ARG A 68 2.76 3.80 6.07
C ARG A 68 2.64 2.60 5.14
N GLN A 69 1.79 1.62 5.47
CA GLN A 69 1.57 0.44 4.63
C GLN A 69 0.99 0.80 3.26
N LYS A 70 0.04 1.74 3.17
CA LYS A 70 -0.49 2.24 1.88
C LYS A 70 0.60 2.87 1.00
N GLN A 71 1.59 3.53 1.60
CA GLN A 71 2.67 4.18 0.84
C GLN A 71 3.84 3.22 0.54
N GLN A 72 4.24 2.40 1.51
CA GLN A 72 5.49 1.63 1.47
C GLN A 72 5.27 0.13 1.22
N GLY A 73 4.03 -0.34 1.30
CA GLY A 73 3.68 -1.76 1.32
C GLY A 73 3.85 -2.42 2.69
N PHE A 74 3.68 -3.73 2.72
CA PHE A 74 3.72 -4.56 3.92
C PHE A 74 5.13 -5.05 4.31
N GLY A 75 6.17 -4.64 3.57
CA GLY A 75 7.55 -4.88 3.95
C GLY A 75 7.93 -4.13 5.24
N ARG A 76 9.19 -4.30 5.65
CA ARG A 76 9.79 -3.52 6.72
C ARG A 76 9.71 -2.02 6.41
N PRO A 77 9.34 -1.19 7.40
CA PRO A 77 9.22 0.25 7.21
C PRO A 77 10.57 0.86 6.86
N ILE A 78 10.59 1.96 6.11
CA ILE A 78 11.80 2.74 5.92
C ILE A 78 12.28 3.26 7.28
N ILE A 79 13.47 2.83 7.69
CA ILE A 79 14.09 3.25 8.95
C ILE A 79 15.05 4.40 8.64
N SER A 80 14.69 5.61 9.06
CA SER A 80 15.55 6.79 8.92
C SER A 80 15.51 7.71 10.14
N MET A 81 16.55 8.51 10.30
CA MET A 81 16.59 9.62 11.27
C MET A 81 17.42 10.77 10.75
N GLU A 82 17.13 11.98 11.21
CA GLU A 82 17.94 13.17 10.93
C GLU A 82 18.76 13.58 12.16
N HIS A 83 20.04 13.85 11.96
CA HIS A 83 20.93 14.36 13.01
C HIS A 83 21.97 15.30 12.42
N LYS A 84 22.09 16.51 12.99
CA LYS A 84 23.06 17.55 12.57
C LYS A 84 23.05 17.83 11.06
N GLY A 85 21.87 17.85 10.43
CA GLY A 85 21.71 18.11 9.00
C GLY A 85 22.09 16.96 8.07
N TYR A 86 22.35 15.76 8.62
CA TYR A 86 22.50 14.52 7.86
C TYR A 86 21.33 13.60 8.13
N ARG A 87 20.85 12.95 7.06
CA ARG A 87 19.88 11.86 7.15
C ARG A 87 20.61 10.54 7.14
N PHE A 88 20.28 9.68 8.10
CA PHE A 88 20.75 8.31 8.21
C PHE A 88 19.61 7.38 7.80
N VAL A 89 19.90 6.38 6.97
CA VAL A 89 18.92 5.42 6.44
C VAL A 89 19.49 4.01 6.63
N ALA A 90 18.73 3.14 7.30
CA ALA A 90 19.13 1.75 7.46
C ALA A 90 18.65 0.90 6.28
N VAL A 91 19.54 0.07 5.74
CA VAL A 91 19.28 -0.88 4.67
C VAL A 91 19.84 -2.24 5.08
N GLY A 92 18.97 -3.14 5.52
CA GLY A 92 19.39 -4.42 6.09
C GLY A 92 20.26 -4.18 7.32
N SER A 93 21.49 -4.69 7.29
CA SER A 93 22.49 -4.50 8.36
C SER A 93 23.36 -3.25 8.19
N ARG A 94 23.17 -2.46 7.13
CA ARG A 94 24.02 -1.30 6.79
C ARG A 94 23.30 0.01 7.07
N VAL A 95 24.06 1.04 7.41
CA VAL A 95 23.55 2.42 7.56
C VAL A 95 24.23 3.30 6.53
N TYR A 96 23.41 4.01 5.76
CA TYR A 96 23.83 5.01 4.78
C TYR A 96 23.53 6.40 5.34
N TYR A 97 24.35 7.40 5.00
CA TYR A 97 24.09 8.77 5.43
C TYR A 97 24.42 9.80 4.34
N GLY A 98 23.66 10.89 4.32
CA GLY A 98 23.81 11.96 3.34
C GLY A 98 22.88 13.14 3.60
N LYS A 99 23.02 14.19 2.81
CA LYS A 99 22.11 15.35 2.84
C LYS A 99 20.94 15.10 1.89
N TRP A 100 19.99 14.28 2.33
CA TRP A 100 18.81 13.89 1.55
C TRP A 100 17.56 14.51 2.15
N LYS A 101 16.77 15.18 1.32
CA LYS A 101 15.50 15.78 1.74
C LYS A 101 14.33 14.84 1.45
N THR A 102 14.38 14.17 0.30
CA THR A 102 13.37 13.22 -0.18
C THR A 102 13.91 11.80 -0.18
N PHE A 103 13.02 10.81 -0.18
CA PHE A 103 13.43 9.41 -0.33
C PHE A 103 14.06 9.15 -1.70
N ALA A 104 13.62 9.85 -2.74
CA ALA A 104 14.23 9.81 -4.07
C ALA A 104 15.70 10.26 -4.07
N ASP A 105 16.07 11.31 -3.30
CA ASP A 105 17.47 11.74 -3.18
C ASP A 105 18.36 10.61 -2.64
N PHE A 106 17.86 9.90 -1.63
CA PHE A 106 18.52 8.72 -1.07
C PHE A 106 18.62 7.61 -2.11
N LEU A 107 17.52 7.25 -2.80
CA LEU A 107 17.51 6.18 -3.81
C LEU A 107 18.51 6.45 -4.95
N HIS A 108 18.61 7.70 -5.41
CA HIS A 108 19.56 8.11 -6.44
C HIS A 108 21.02 7.93 -5.99
N ASN A 109 21.31 8.12 -4.70
CA ASN A 109 22.63 7.82 -4.14
C ASN A 109 22.82 6.30 -3.97
N TYR A 110 21.83 5.63 -3.39
CA TYR A 110 21.87 4.21 -3.06
C TYR A 110 22.12 3.34 -4.29
N ILE A 111 21.45 3.58 -5.42
CA ILE A 111 21.66 2.81 -6.65
C ILE A 111 23.08 2.95 -7.19
N LYS A 112 23.70 4.14 -7.09
CA LYS A 112 25.09 4.36 -7.55
C LYS A 112 26.07 3.52 -6.74
N VAL A 113 25.91 3.52 -5.43
CA VAL A 113 26.73 2.71 -4.52
C VAL A 113 26.49 1.22 -4.74
N THR A 114 25.22 0.82 -4.91
CA THR A 114 24.82 -0.59 -5.00
C THR A 114 25.22 -1.25 -6.31
N ILE A 115 25.04 -0.57 -7.45
CA ILE A 115 25.48 -1.07 -8.76
C ILE A 115 27.00 -0.98 -8.92
N GLY A 116 27.63 0.03 -8.30
CA GLY A 116 29.07 0.24 -8.26
C GLY A 116 29.52 1.44 -9.09
N SER A 117 30.02 2.47 -8.39
CA SER A 117 30.43 3.75 -8.98
C SER A 117 31.48 3.62 -10.08
N ASP A 118 32.47 2.74 -9.91
CA ASP A 118 33.53 2.53 -10.92
C ASP A 118 32.97 1.99 -12.24
N TRP A 119 31.99 1.09 -12.16
CA TRP A 119 31.30 0.59 -13.34
C TRP A 119 30.48 1.71 -14.01
N GLY A 120 29.74 2.48 -13.22
CA GLY A 120 28.94 3.60 -13.72
C GLY A 120 29.81 4.66 -14.42
N ASN A 121 30.96 5.00 -13.85
CA ASN A 121 31.90 5.95 -14.44
C ASN A 121 32.47 5.46 -15.77
N ARG A 122 32.78 4.16 -15.87
CA ARG A 122 33.20 3.55 -17.15
C ARG A 122 32.09 3.57 -18.21
N GLU A 123 30.83 3.38 -17.82
CA GLU A 123 29.69 3.53 -18.74
C GLU A 123 29.50 4.98 -19.19
N ILE A 124 29.63 5.96 -18.28
CA ILE A 124 29.49 7.39 -18.61
C ILE A 124 30.54 7.83 -19.65
N ALA A 125 31.75 7.28 -19.59
CA ALA A 125 32.81 7.56 -20.55
C ALA A 125 32.51 7.09 -21.99
N LYS A 126 31.53 6.21 -22.19
CA LYS A 126 31.11 5.73 -23.52
C LYS A 126 30.16 6.72 -24.21
N PRO A 127 30.10 6.72 -25.55
CA PRO A 127 29.04 7.38 -26.31
C PRO A 127 27.65 6.93 -25.82
N LEU A 128 26.67 7.85 -25.76
CA LEU A 128 25.35 7.62 -25.16
C LEU A 128 24.64 6.37 -25.69
N ASN A 129 24.68 6.14 -27.00
CA ASN A 129 24.08 4.99 -27.69
C ASN A 129 24.77 3.65 -27.36
N GLU A 130 26.03 3.68 -26.94
CA GLU A 130 26.80 2.50 -26.54
C GLU A 130 26.67 2.18 -25.04
N ARG A 131 26.22 3.16 -24.24
CA ARG A 131 26.01 2.98 -22.79
C ARG A 131 24.99 1.89 -22.51
N HIS A 132 25.16 1.24 -21.37
CA HIS A 132 24.18 0.35 -20.76
C HIS A 132 22.80 1.03 -20.62
N PRO A 133 21.66 0.32 -20.83
CA PRO A 133 20.33 0.93 -20.75
C PRO A 133 20.07 1.74 -19.47
N LEU A 134 20.46 1.21 -18.30
CA LEU A 134 20.39 1.92 -17.02
C LEU A 134 21.07 3.30 -17.07
N MET A 135 22.20 3.41 -17.78
CA MET A 135 22.99 4.63 -17.87
C MET A 135 22.44 5.59 -18.93
N GLN A 136 21.68 5.10 -19.91
CA GLN A 136 20.87 5.94 -20.80
C GLN A 136 19.67 6.54 -20.03
N TRP A 137 19.05 5.76 -19.13
CA TRP A 137 18.01 6.29 -18.25
C TRP A 137 18.57 7.34 -17.30
N TYR A 138 19.73 7.07 -16.68
CA TYR A 138 20.42 8.02 -15.80
C TYR A 138 20.72 9.35 -16.51
N ASP A 139 21.19 9.31 -17.75
CA ASP A 139 21.44 10.50 -18.56
C ASP A 139 20.16 11.35 -18.75
N LYS A 140 19.05 10.71 -19.13
CA LYS A 140 17.74 11.37 -19.23
C LYS A 140 17.25 11.93 -17.89
N VAL A 141 17.43 11.20 -16.79
CA VAL A 141 17.10 11.68 -15.45
C VAL A 141 17.89 12.94 -15.11
N CYS A 142 19.19 12.98 -15.43
CA CYS A 142 20.02 14.18 -15.22
C CYS A 142 19.49 15.37 -16.01
N HIS A 143 19.13 15.19 -17.29
CA HIS A 143 18.56 16.26 -18.11
C HIS A 143 17.22 16.77 -17.58
N VAL A 144 16.33 15.87 -17.16
CA VAL A 144 15.06 16.26 -16.53
C VAL A 144 15.31 17.04 -15.25
N GLN A 145 16.23 16.60 -14.40
CA GLN A 145 16.58 17.32 -13.17
C GLN A 145 17.18 18.70 -13.47
N MET A 146 18.11 18.80 -14.42
CA MET A 146 18.70 20.08 -14.82
C MET A 146 17.67 21.07 -15.36
N ALA A 147 16.66 20.61 -16.09
CA ALA A 147 15.62 21.46 -16.65
C ALA A 147 14.64 22.02 -15.59
N HIS A 148 14.54 21.38 -14.41
CA HIS A 148 13.56 21.74 -13.37
C HIS A 148 14.21 22.23 -12.07
N ALA A 149 15.51 22.01 -11.89
CA ALA A 149 16.23 22.40 -10.70
C ALA A 149 16.17 23.92 -10.49
N GLY A 150 15.76 24.33 -9.29
CA GLY A 150 15.82 25.71 -8.81
C GLY A 150 17.19 26.04 -8.24
N LYS A 151 17.23 26.84 -7.16
CA LYS A 151 18.50 27.18 -6.51
C LYS A 151 19.09 25.94 -5.80
N PRO A 152 20.42 25.86 -5.66
CA PRO A 152 21.06 24.77 -4.92
C PRO A 152 20.46 24.57 -3.53
N GLY A 153 19.98 23.36 -3.27
CA GLY A 153 19.37 23.00 -1.99
C GLY A 153 17.88 23.31 -1.87
N GLU A 154 17.22 23.94 -2.85
CA GLU A 154 15.76 24.05 -2.86
C GLU A 154 15.11 22.75 -3.37
N LEU A 155 13.92 22.44 -2.84
CA LEU A 155 13.11 21.32 -3.35
C LEU A 155 12.46 21.73 -4.69
N PHE A 156 12.36 20.78 -5.60
CA PHE A 156 11.67 20.94 -6.87
C PHE A 156 11.00 19.64 -7.28
N SER A 157 10.01 19.75 -8.16
CA SER A 157 9.28 18.61 -8.71
C SER A 157 9.65 18.39 -10.17
N THR A 158 9.63 17.14 -10.61
CA THR A 158 9.86 16.77 -12.02
C THR A 158 8.69 15.93 -12.53
N PRO A 159 8.39 15.98 -13.84
CA PRO A 159 7.51 14.99 -14.44
C PRO A 159 8.08 13.58 -14.24
N VAL A 160 7.20 12.60 -13.99
CA VAL A 160 7.58 11.18 -13.92
C VAL A 160 7.61 10.62 -15.35
N THR A 161 8.71 10.89 -16.07
CA THR A 161 8.93 10.30 -17.39
C THR A 161 9.25 8.80 -17.27
N GLY A 162 9.19 8.05 -18.38
CA GLY A 162 9.56 6.63 -18.38
C GLY A 162 10.97 6.38 -17.86
N ALA A 163 11.93 7.26 -18.18
CA ALA A 163 13.30 7.17 -17.66
C ALA A 163 13.35 7.39 -16.13
N VAL A 164 12.64 8.40 -15.61
CA VAL A 164 12.54 8.67 -14.17
C VAL A 164 11.90 7.48 -13.45
N SER A 165 10.81 6.94 -14.01
CA SER A 165 10.11 5.79 -13.45
C SER A 165 10.99 4.55 -13.42
N ALA A 166 11.59 4.14 -14.56
CA ALA A 166 12.39 2.93 -14.65
C ALA A 166 13.66 2.99 -13.78
N TYR A 167 14.34 4.15 -13.75
CA TYR A 167 15.54 4.34 -12.92
C TYR A 167 15.21 4.28 -11.42
N ASN A 168 14.19 5.00 -10.97
CA ASN A 168 13.80 5.02 -9.56
C ASN A 168 13.19 3.69 -9.12
N ARG A 169 12.49 3.00 -10.01
CA ARG A 169 11.96 1.66 -9.76
C ARG A 169 13.08 0.68 -9.49
N LEU A 170 14.13 0.64 -10.32
CA LEU A 170 15.29 -0.23 -10.05
C LEU A 170 15.95 0.14 -8.71
N ALA A 171 16.15 1.43 -8.44
CA ALA A 171 16.73 1.88 -7.18
C ALA A 171 15.92 1.40 -5.98
N TYR A 172 14.59 1.54 -6.04
CA TYR A 172 13.69 1.12 -4.98
C TYR A 172 13.60 -0.40 -4.84
N ASN A 173 13.60 -1.15 -5.95
CA ASN A 173 13.62 -2.60 -5.93
C ASN A 173 14.87 -3.12 -5.22
N LEU A 174 16.04 -2.57 -5.54
CA LEU A 174 17.30 -2.92 -4.87
C LEU A 174 17.26 -2.56 -3.37
N TYR A 175 16.66 -1.43 -3.01
CA TYR A 175 16.47 -1.05 -1.61
C TYR A 175 15.58 -2.06 -0.90
N LEU A 176 14.41 -2.38 -1.47
CA LEU A 176 13.45 -3.30 -0.87
C LEU A 176 14.06 -4.69 -0.65
N ILE A 177 14.75 -5.23 -1.65
CA ILE A 177 15.42 -6.53 -1.56
C ILE A 177 16.45 -6.53 -0.43
N ALA A 178 17.35 -5.55 -0.41
CA ALA A 178 18.39 -5.47 0.63
C ALA A 178 17.83 -5.21 2.04
N HIS A 179 16.76 -4.42 2.12
CA HIS A 179 16.17 -4.02 3.40
C HIS A 179 15.32 -5.14 4.02
N ASN A 180 14.67 -5.96 3.18
CA ASN A 180 13.77 -7.04 3.61
C ASN A 180 14.38 -8.45 3.56
N GLY A 181 15.50 -8.65 2.87
CA GLY A 181 16.21 -9.94 2.76
C GLY A 181 17.59 -9.93 3.40
N LYS A 182 18.38 -10.97 3.11
CA LYS A 182 19.85 -10.94 3.26
C LYS A 182 20.46 -10.22 2.05
N ASP A 183 21.74 -9.81 2.14
CA ASP A 183 22.47 -9.01 1.13
C ASP A 183 22.11 -9.38 -0.33
N ILE A 184 21.96 -8.37 -1.20
CA ILE A 184 21.66 -8.59 -2.64
C ILE A 184 22.72 -9.52 -3.22
N GLN A 185 22.27 -10.59 -3.88
CA GLN A 185 23.15 -11.57 -4.48
C GLN A 185 24.12 -10.92 -5.48
N THR A 186 25.42 -11.21 -5.34
CA THR A 186 26.48 -10.64 -6.20
C THR A 186 26.25 -10.95 -7.68
N ARG A 187 25.65 -12.10 -8.00
CA ARG A 187 25.36 -12.53 -9.36
C ARG A 187 24.18 -11.79 -9.98
N LEU A 188 23.13 -11.46 -9.22
CA LEU A 188 22.07 -10.55 -9.67
C LEU A 188 22.65 -9.18 -10.07
N LEU A 189 23.53 -8.60 -9.23
CA LEU A 189 24.22 -7.35 -9.56
C LEU A 189 25.13 -7.46 -10.78
N ALA A 190 25.77 -8.62 -11.00
CA ALA A 190 26.57 -8.85 -12.21
C ALA A 190 25.69 -8.90 -13.47
N ARG A 191 24.52 -9.54 -13.40
CA ARG A 191 23.54 -9.58 -14.50
C ARG A 191 22.93 -8.21 -14.79
N LEU A 192 22.64 -7.41 -13.76
CA LEU A 192 22.18 -6.02 -13.92
C LEU A 192 23.19 -5.10 -14.58
N ARG A 193 24.50 -5.42 -14.51
CA ARG A 193 25.57 -4.68 -15.18
C ARG A 193 25.85 -5.18 -16.61
N ASN A 194 25.27 -6.32 -16.99
CA ASN A 194 25.45 -6.94 -18.29
C ASN A 194 24.26 -6.62 -19.20
N LYS A 195 24.53 -5.92 -20.32
CA LYS A 195 23.49 -5.45 -21.25
C LYS A 195 22.60 -6.56 -21.79
N ASP A 196 23.14 -7.75 -22.03
CA ASP A 196 22.40 -8.87 -22.63
C ASP A 196 21.48 -9.56 -21.62
N ASN A 197 21.82 -9.51 -20.34
CA ASN A 197 21.05 -10.13 -19.25
C ASN A 197 20.20 -9.13 -18.46
N PHE A 198 20.35 -7.84 -18.74
CA PHE A 198 19.77 -6.76 -17.95
C PHE A 198 18.25 -6.86 -17.81
N GLN A 199 17.53 -7.15 -18.90
CA GLN A 199 16.07 -7.15 -18.88
C GLN A 199 15.49 -8.23 -17.94
N GLY A 200 16.04 -9.44 -17.99
CA GLY A 200 15.62 -10.52 -17.10
C GLY A 200 15.89 -10.18 -15.64
N ALA A 201 17.12 -9.75 -15.34
CA ALA A 201 17.54 -9.37 -13.99
C ALA A 201 16.75 -8.17 -13.44
N TYR A 202 16.45 -7.16 -14.27
CA TYR A 202 15.61 -6.03 -13.89
C TYR A 202 14.20 -6.51 -13.50
N TYR A 203 13.60 -7.39 -14.31
CA TYR A 203 12.27 -7.89 -14.02
C TYR A 203 12.22 -8.79 -12.77
N GLU A 204 13.26 -9.59 -12.53
CA GLU A 204 13.42 -10.35 -11.27
C GLU A 204 13.39 -9.41 -10.05
N THR A 205 14.10 -8.27 -10.11
CA THR A 205 14.05 -7.28 -9.02
C THR A 205 12.64 -6.71 -8.81
N GLN A 206 11.88 -6.56 -9.90
CA GLN A 206 10.52 -6.03 -9.83
C GLN A 206 9.56 -7.03 -9.19
N VAL A 207 9.66 -8.31 -9.56
CA VAL A 207 8.85 -9.38 -8.98
C VAL A 207 9.13 -9.50 -7.49
N ALA A 208 10.41 -9.47 -7.10
CA ALA A 208 10.80 -9.46 -5.69
C ALA A 208 10.21 -8.27 -4.93
N ALA A 209 10.30 -7.05 -5.48
CA ALA A 209 9.74 -5.85 -4.88
C ALA A 209 8.21 -5.96 -4.68
N TRP A 210 7.47 -6.43 -5.69
CA TRP A 210 6.02 -6.60 -5.59
C TRP A 210 5.60 -7.58 -4.50
N LEU A 211 6.33 -8.69 -4.35
CA LEU A 211 6.07 -9.68 -3.31
C LEU A 211 6.38 -9.13 -1.93
N ILE A 212 7.50 -8.44 -1.74
CA ILE A 212 7.84 -7.75 -0.49
C ILE A 212 6.75 -6.74 -0.11
N GLN A 213 6.34 -5.90 -1.06
CA GLN A 213 5.27 -4.92 -0.84
C GLN A 213 3.92 -5.58 -0.54
N ALA A 214 3.69 -6.80 -1.01
CA ALA A 214 2.49 -7.60 -0.71
C ALA A 214 2.56 -8.37 0.62
N GLY A 215 3.67 -8.31 1.35
CA GLY A 215 3.83 -8.96 2.66
C GLY A 215 4.42 -10.38 2.58
N PHE A 216 5.20 -10.65 1.54
CA PHE A 216 5.97 -11.88 1.42
C PHE A 216 7.42 -11.67 1.89
N GLU A 217 7.95 -12.66 2.59
CA GLU A 217 9.39 -12.81 2.80
C GLU A 217 9.98 -13.66 1.67
N LEU A 218 11.20 -13.34 1.25
CA LEU A 218 11.87 -13.98 0.11
C LEU A 218 13.14 -14.69 0.56
N ASP A 219 13.25 -15.96 0.17
CA ASP A 219 14.47 -16.74 0.24
C ASP A 219 14.97 -16.97 -1.20
N PHE A 220 16.10 -16.36 -1.55
CA PHE A 220 16.69 -16.53 -2.88
C PHE A 220 17.37 -17.89 -2.99
N GLU A 221 17.15 -18.58 -4.09
CA GLU A 221 17.79 -19.88 -4.35
C GLU A 221 19.31 -19.74 -4.49
N ASP A 222 20.03 -20.80 -4.16
CA ASP A 222 21.48 -20.83 -4.32
C ASP A 222 21.85 -20.99 -5.81
N GLU A 223 22.17 -19.85 -6.43
CA GLU A 223 22.55 -19.81 -7.85
C GLU A 223 23.89 -20.54 -8.15
N GLN A 224 24.62 -21.05 -7.15
CA GLN A 224 25.82 -21.86 -7.35
C GLN A 224 25.50 -23.32 -7.71
N ASP A 225 24.29 -23.80 -7.39
CA ASP A 225 23.85 -25.13 -7.79
C ASP A 225 23.45 -25.17 -9.27
N ILE A 226 24.37 -25.65 -10.11
CA ILE A 226 24.14 -25.87 -11.55
C ILE A 226 23.60 -27.26 -11.87
N SER A 227 23.41 -28.13 -10.86
CA SER A 227 22.97 -29.51 -11.07
C SER A 227 21.49 -29.60 -11.45
N GLN A 228 20.71 -28.57 -11.16
CA GLN A 228 19.28 -28.50 -11.44
C GLN A 228 18.83 -27.07 -11.78
N SER A 229 17.78 -26.94 -12.59
CA SER A 229 17.14 -25.65 -12.86
C SER A 229 16.11 -25.32 -11.78
N HIS A 230 16.37 -24.28 -11.01
CA HIS A 230 15.53 -23.82 -9.91
C HIS A 230 14.73 -22.57 -10.29
N CYS A 231 13.61 -22.37 -9.59
CA CYS A 231 12.90 -21.09 -9.56
C CYS A 231 13.81 -19.95 -9.04
N GLU A 232 13.45 -18.69 -9.30
CA GLU A 232 14.29 -17.54 -8.94
C GLU A 232 14.40 -17.37 -7.41
N PHE A 233 13.28 -17.57 -6.70
CA PHE A 233 13.24 -17.53 -5.23
C PHE A 233 11.98 -18.21 -4.68
N THR A 234 12.04 -18.56 -3.41
CA THR A 234 10.89 -19.00 -2.62
C THR A 234 10.28 -17.80 -1.89
N ALA A 235 8.98 -17.59 -2.07
CA ALA A 235 8.22 -16.53 -1.40
C ALA A 235 7.28 -17.11 -0.33
N THR A 236 7.39 -16.63 0.90
CA THR A 236 6.55 -17.03 2.03
C THR A 236 5.60 -15.90 2.39
N TYR A 237 4.28 -16.13 2.30
CA TYR A 237 3.31 -15.15 2.75
C TYR A 237 3.27 -15.13 4.28
N VAL A 238 3.78 -14.04 4.88
CA VAL A 238 4.03 -13.98 6.34
C VAL A 238 2.79 -14.30 7.18
N PRO A 239 1.58 -13.78 6.87
CA PRO A 239 0.41 -14.01 7.71
C PRO A 239 -0.07 -15.47 7.80
N THR A 240 0.15 -16.29 6.76
CA THR A 240 -0.32 -17.69 6.73
C THR A 240 0.80 -18.72 6.70
N GLY A 241 2.04 -18.32 6.42
CA GLY A 241 3.17 -19.21 6.20
C GLY A 241 3.14 -19.96 4.87
N GLU A 242 2.16 -19.68 3.99
CA GLU A 242 2.08 -20.31 2.68
C GLU A 242 3.27 -19.96 1.80
N LYS A 243 3.87 -20.99 1.18
CA LYS A 243 5.07 -20.86 0.35
C LYS A 243 4.78 -21.04 -1.14
N TYR A 244 5.54 -20.29 -1.95
CA TYR A 244 5.46 -20.30 -3.40
C TYR A 244 6.85 -20.36 -4.03
N SER A 245 7.04 -21.24 -5.00
CA SER A 245 8.23 -21.22 -5.86
C SER A 245 7.96 -20.25 -7.00
N VAL A 246 8.76 -19.17 -7.05
CA VAL A 246 8.50 -18.02 -7.92
C VAL A 246 9.41 -18.05 -9.15
N GLU A 247 8.81 -17.90 -10.33
CA GLU A 247 9.54 -17.77 -11.57
C GLU A 247 9.23 -16.45 -12.27
N ALA A 248 10.25 -15.68 -12.64
CA ALA A 248 10.09 -14.43 -13.37
C ALA A 248 10.60 -14.56 -14.81
N LYS A 249 9.73 -14.33 -15.80
CA LYS A 249 10.06 -14.34 -17.22
C LYS A 249 9.72 -13.01 -17.86
N SER A 250 10.74 -12.27 -18.32
CA SER A 250 10.53 -11.10 -19.19
C SER A 250 10.87 -11.42 -20.64
N ARG A 251 10.12 -10.82 -21.57
CA ARG A 251 10.46 -10.88 -22.99
C ARG A 251 11.69 -10.03 -23.27
N GLU A 252 12.67 -10.62 -23.94
CA GLU A 252 13.75 -9.88 -24.58
C GLU A 252 13.27 -9.22 -25.87
N THR A 253 13.48 -7.90 -25.99
CA THR A 253 13.27 -7.14 -27.23
C THR A 253 14.59 -7.08 -28.01
N ARG A 254 14.68 -7.82 -29.12
CA ARG A 254 15.83 -7.75 -30.04
C ARG A 254 15.43 -7.02 -31.33
N PRO A 255 16.29 -6.17 -31.92
CA PRO A 255 16.07 -5.63 -33.25
C PRO A 255 15.84 -6.77 -34.26
N GLY A 256 14.78 -6.68 -35.07
CA GLY A 256 14.38 -7.75 -36.02
C GLY A 256 13.74 -9.00 -35.39
N GLY A 257 13.60 -9.04 -34.05
CA GLY A 257 12.94 -10.13 -33.34
C GLY A 257 11.42 -10.12 -33.52
N SER A 258 10.77 -11.27 -33.26
CA SER A 258 9.33 -11.40 -33.36
C SER A 258 8.58 -10.35 -32.52
N ALA A 259 7.60 -9.69 -33.15
CA ALA A 259 6.66 -8.80 -32.47
C ALA A 259 5.70 -9.54 -31.52
N ARG A 260 5.66 -10.88 -31.58
CA ARG A 260 4.84 -11.72 -30.70
C ARG A 260 5.62 -12.08 -29.44
N THR A 261 5.04 -11.78 -28.28
CA THR A 261 5.53 -12.30 -27.00
C THR A 261 5.25 -13.81 -26.95
N PRO A 262 6.27 -14.66 -26.74
CA PRO A 262 6.09 -16.11 -26.73
C PRO A 262 5.53 -16.59 -25.38
N VAL A 263 4.36 -16.09 -24.98
CA VAL A 263 3.74 -16.30 -23.66
C VAL A 263 3.67 -17.79 -23.28
N GLY A 264 3.15 -18.64 -24.17
CA GLY A 264 3.05 -20.09 -23.91
C GLY A 264 4.42 -20.77 -23.77
N GLN A 265 5.43 -20.32 -24.52
CA GLN A 265 6.79 -20.85 -24.37
C GLN A 265 7.44 -20.40 -23.06
N GLN A 266 7.22 -19.16 -22.64
CA GLN A 266 7.71 -18.66 -21.35
C GLN A 266 7.06 -19.41 -20.19
N LEU A 267 5.74 -19.66 -20.27
CA LEU A 267 5.04 -20.51 -19.30
C LEU A 267 5.64 -21.92 -19.29
N ARG A 268 5.82 -22.57 -20.45
CA ARG A 268 6.41 -23.91 -20.52
C ARG A 268 7.80 -23.96 -19.86
N LYS A 269 8.67 -22.99 -20.16
CA LYS A 269 10.00 -22.89 -19.56
C LYS A 269 9.94 -22.69 -18.05
N ALA A 270 8.98 -21.91 -17.56
CA ALA A 270 8.76 -21.71 -16.14
C ALA A 270 8.28 -22.98 -15.44
N LEU A 271 7.31 -23.70 -16.02
CA LEU A 271 6.75 -24.92 -15.43
C LEU A 271 7.71 -26.12 -15.47
N ALA A 272 8.69 -26.10 -16.38
CA ALA A 272 9.75 -27.11 -16.47
C ALA A 272 10.81 -26.99 -15.36
N LYS A 273 10.88 -25.87 -14.65
CA LYS A 273 11.79 -25.72 -13.51
C LYS A 273 11.30 -26.54 -12.32
N LYS A 274 12.25 -27.03 -11.52
CA LYS A 274 11.94 -27.66 -10.24
C LYS A 274 11.32 -26.61 -9.32
N ALA A 275 10.26 -27.00 -8.62
CA ALA A 275 9.59 -26.15 -7.65
C ALA A 275 9.04 -27.02 -6.53
N ASP A 276 9.52 -26.74 -5.31
CA ASP A 276 9.22 -27.46 -4.08
C ASP A 276 7.92 -26.98 -3.40
N HIS A 277 7.34 -25.88 -3.91
CA HIS A 277 6.12 -25.26 -3.39
C HIS A 277 5.10 -24.96 -4.50
N LYS A 278 3.99 -24.29 -4.14
CA LYS A 278 2.98 -23.82 -5.11
C LYS A 278 3.65 -22.92 -6.15
N ARG A 279 3.37 -23.12 -7.44
CA ARG A 279 4.01 -22.34 -8.52
C ARG A 279 3.37 -20.98 -8.66
N LEU A 280 4.20 -19.94 -8.67
CA LEU A 280 3.81 -18.57 -9.01
C LEU A 280 4.71 -18.08 -10.15
N VAL A 281 4.13 -17.92 -11.33
CA VAL A 281 4.85 -17.54 -12.56
C VAL A 281 4.48 -16.12 -12.93
N PHE A 282 5.49 -15.27 -13.08
CA PHE A 282 5.36 -13.92 -13.60
C PHE A 282 5.84 -13.89 -15.05
N ILE A 283 5.01 -13.34 -15.94
CA ILE A 283 5.31 -13.18 -17.37
C ILE A 283 5.18 -11.71 -17.75
N ASP A 284 6.30 -11.04 -17.97
CA ASP A 284 6.34 -9.70 -18.53
C ASP A 284 6.31 -9.73 -20.05
N LEU A 285 5.27 -9.09 -20.60
CA LEU A 285 5.09 -8.96 -22.03
C LEU A 285 6.17 -8.09 -22.67
N ASN A 286 6.76 -7.15 -21.91
CA ASN A 286 7.76 -6.19 -22.33
C ASN A 286 7.51 -5.62 -23.74
N LYS A 287 6.33 -5.04 -23.93
CA LYS A 287 5.90 -4.41 -25.18
C LYS A 287 5.84 -2.90 -25.05
N ALA A 288 6.37 -2.23 -26.06
CA ALA A 288 6.06 -0.85 -26.34
C ALA A 288 4.56 -0.75 -26.69
N LEU A 289 3.78 -0.21 -25.76
CA LEU A 289 2.34 -0.01 -25.92
C LEU A 289 2.09 1.50 -25.89
N HIS A 290 1.75 2.04 -27.05
CA HIS A 290 1.59 3.48 -27.26
C HIS A 290 0.21 3.99 -26.81
N ASN A 291 -0.74 3.10 -26.53
CA ASN A 291 -2.04 3.46 -25.97
C ASN A 291 -2.62 2.31 -25.15
N VAL A 292 -3.63 2.66 -24.35
CA VAL A 292 -4.29 1.77 -23.41
C VAL A 292 -5.01 0.61 -24.12
N GLU A 293 -5.62 0.86 -25.28
CA GLU A 293 -6.35 -0.15 -26.06
C GLU A 293 -5.43 -1.25 -26.61
N ALA A 294 -4.27 -0.88 -27.14
CA ALA A 294 -3.25 -1.81 -27.62
C ALA A 294 -2.77 -2.72 -26.48
N GLY A 295 -2.69 -2.18 -25.27
CA GLY A 295 -2.30 -2.96 -24.11
C GLY A 295 -3.35 -3.93 -23.61
N TYR A 296 -4.63 -3.53 -23.58
CA TYR A 296 -5.71 -4.48 -23.28
C TYR A 296 -5.74 -5.62 -24.29
N ARG A 297 -5.62 -5.32 -25.59
CA ARG A 297 -5.53 -6.36 -26.64
C ARG A 297 -4.32 -7.30 -26.44
N ALA A 298 -3.20 -6.77 -25.95
CA ALA A 298 -2.03 -7.59 -25.64
C ALA A 298 -2.29 -8.52 -24.44
N MET A 299 -2.99 -8.04 -23.41
CA MET A 299 -3.40 -8.82 -22.24
C MET A 299 -4.42 -9.90 -22.60
N ASP A 300 -5.50 -9.55 -23.29
CA ASP A 300 -6.54 -10.51 -23.71
C ASP A 300 -5.93 -11.65 -24.54
N ARG A 301 -4.99 -11.31 -25.43
CA ARG A 301 -4.26 -12.30 -26.22
C ARG A 301 -3.38 -13.19 -25.33
N ALA A 302 -2.69 -12.63 -24.36
CA ALA A 302 -1.84 -13.39 -23.45
C ALA A 302 -2.67 -14.36 -22.60
N GLU A 303 -3.79 -13.89 -22.03
CA GLU A 303 -4.76 -14.75 -21.31
C GLU A 303 -5.30 -15.87 -22.18
N TRP A 304 -5.68 -15.56 -23.43
CA TRP A 304 -6.15 -16.57 -24.38
C TRP A 304 -5.08 -17.64 -24.65
N ILE A 305 -3.80 -17.26 -24.82
CA ILE A 305 -2.70 -18.21 -25.02
C ILE A 305 -2.55 -19.13 -23.80
N ILE A 306 -2.66 -18.59 -22.59
CA ILE A 306 -2.56 -19.39 -21.36
C ILE A 306 -3.73 -20.38 -21.27
N LYS A 307 -4.96 -19.92 -21.52
CA LYS A 307 -6.15 -20.80 -21.56
C LYS A 307 -6.07 -21.90 -22.62
N GLN A 308 -5.52 -21.62 -23.81
CA GLN A 308 -5.31 -22.68 -24.80
C GLN A 308 -4.19 -23.63 -24.40
N SER A 309 -3.12 -23.11 -23.80
CA SER A 309 -1.99 -23.92 -23.31
C SER A 309 -2.43 -24.92 -22.25
N GLU A 310 -3.43 -24.59 -21.45
CA GLU A 310 -3.95 -25.46 -20.39
C GLU A 310 -4.45 -26.82 -20.90
N LYS A 311 -4.98 -26.84 -22.13
CA LYS A 311 -5.61 -28.02 -22.74
C LYS A 311 -4.61 -29.07 -23.23
N SER A 312 -3.39 -28.67 -23.58
CA SER A 312 -2.44 -29.54 -24.30
C SER A 312 -0.98 -29.42 -23.85
N MET A 313 -0.65 -28.50 -22.95
CA MET A 313 0.73 -28.35 -22.51
C MET A 313 1.17 -29.53 -21.64
N GLU A 314 2.26 -30.18 -22.08
CA GLU A 314 2.96 -31.23 -21.35
C GLU A 314 4.38 -30.79 -20.99
N ILE A 315 4.86 -31.21 -19.83
CA ILE A 315 6.25 -31.10 -19.38
C ILE A 315 6.78 -32.52 -19.22
N ASP A 316 7.86 -32.84 -19.93
CA ASP A 316 8.49 -34.17 -19.92
C ASP A 316 7.51 -35.33 -20.20
N GLY A 317 6.57 -35.12 -21.12
CA GLY A 317 5.55 -36.10 -21.52
C GLY A 317 4.39 -36.27 -20.53
N LEU A 318 4.34 -35.47 -19.46
CA LEU A 318 3.25 -35.46 -18.48
C LEU A 318 2.44 -34.17 -18.58
N PRO A 319 1.14 -34.16 -18.24
CA PRO A 319 0.35 -32.94 -18.17
C PRO A 319 1.06 -31.88 -17.31
N ALA A 320 1.21 -30.66 -17.84
CA ALA A 320 1.91 -29.58 -17.14
C ALA A 320 1.31 -29.31 -15.74
N PRO A 321 2.13 -28.99 -14.72
CA PRO A 321 1.66 -28.73 -13.37
C PRO A 321 0.82 -27.44 -13.30
N SER A 322 -0.04 -27.33 -12.27
CA SER A 322 -0.83 -26.12 -12.03
C SER A 322 0.03 -24.96 -11.52
N ALA A 323 -0.38 -23.72 -11.81
CA ALA A 323 0.31 -22.52 -11.39
C ALA A 323 -0.62 -21.32 -11.25
N TYR A 324 -0.23 -20.36 -10.41
CA TYR A 324 -0.71 -18.99 -10.50
C TYR A 324 0.13 -18.25 -11.56
N VAL A 325 -0.50 -17.58 -12.51
CA VAL A 325 0.21 -16.87 -13.59
C VAL A 325 -0.17 -15.39 -13.59
N CYS A 326 0.79 -14.53 -13.23
CA CYS A 326 0.67 -13.08 -13.26
C CYS A 326 1.32 -12.54 -14.54
N ILE A 327 0.51 -11.95 -15.43
CA ILE A 327 0.97 -11.35 -16.68
C ILE A 327 1.08 -9.85 -16.45
N THR A 328 2.24 -9.27 -16.77
CA THR A 328 2.49 -7.84 -16.59
C THR A 328 2.96 -7.17 -17.88
N ASN A 329 2.73 -5.87 -18.00
CA ASN A 329 3.44 -5.05 -18.97
C ASN A 329 3.65 -3.65 -18.41
N MET A 330 4.89 -3.21 -18.34
CA MET A 330 5.28 -1.85 -17.96
C MET A 330 5.84 -1.15 -19.21
N ASN A 331 5.29 0.01 -19.58
CA ASN A 331 5.74 0.73 -20.78
C ASN A 331 6.85 1.76 -20.50
N ASP A 332 7.23 1.98 -19.25
CA ASP A 332 8.22 2.98 -18.82
C ASP A 332 9.58 2.80 -19.50
N GLN A 333 10.03 1.56 -19.71
CA GLN A 333 11.26 1.24 -20.43
C GLN A 333 11.24 1.61 -21.92
N HIS A 334 10.05 1.75 -22.52
CA HIS A 334 9.87 2.09 -23.94
C HIS A 334 9.47 3.55 -24.14
N ALA A 335 8.88 4.18 -23.12
CA ALA A 335 8.33 5.52 -23.14
C ALA A 335 9.24 6.50 -22.36
N LEU A 336 10.55 6.45 -22.61
CA LEU A 336 11.56 7.09 -21.77
C LEU A 336 11.37 8.61 -21.56
N ASP A 337 10.84 9.30 -22.57
CA ASP A 337 10.60 10.74 -22.57
C ASP A 337 9.13 11.11 -22.29
N ASP A 338 8.23 10.13 -22.23
CA ASP A 338 6.79 10.33 -22.03
C ASP A 338 6.43 10.18 -20.55
N SER A 339 5.39 10.89 -20.12
CA SER A 339 4.80 10.78 -18.77
C SER A 339 3.49 9.95 -18.76
N ALA A 340 2.97 9.55 -19.93
CA ALA A 340 1.83 8.67 -20.06
C ALA A 340 2.20 7.19 -19.79
N LEU A 341 2.52 6.88 -18.54
CA LEU A 341 3.03 5.58 -18.13
C LEU A 341 1.91 4.61 -17.74
N ALA A 342 1.78 3.49 -18.44
CA ALA A 342 0.83 2.44 -18.16
C ALA A 342 1.52 1.19 -17.59
N THR A 343 1.01 0.71 -16.46
CA THR A 343 1.30 -0.64 -15.95
C THR A 343 0.02 -1.46 -16.06
N MET A 344 0.12 -2.61 -16.71
CA MET A 344 -0.98 -3.56 -16.86
C MET A 344 -0.64 -4.83 -16.12
N VAL A 345 -1.65 -5.40 -15.47
CA VAL A 345 -1.56 -6.62 -14.68
C VAL A 345 -2.80 -7.45 -14.98
N SER A 346 -2.61 -8.74 -15.26
CA SER A 346 -3.66 -9.76 -15.29
C SER A 346 -3.20 -10.95 -14.45
N PHE A 347 -4.11 -11.52 -13.68
CA PHE A 347 -3.82 -12.68 -12.84
C PHE A 347 -4.80 -13.79 -13.16
N ILE A 348 -4.27 -14.97 -13.48
CA ILE A 348 -5.07 -16.12 -13.92
C ILE A 348 -4.55 -17.41 -13.29
N GLY A 349 -5.47 -18.35 -13.08
CA GLY A 349 -5.14 -19.72 -12.68
C GLY A 349 -4.86 -20.58 -13.91
N PHE A 350 -3.71 -21.24 -13.94
CA PHE A 350 -3.41 -22.28 -14.93
C PHE A 350 -3.66 -23.65 -14.28
N LYS A 351 -4.66 -24.38 -14.77
CA LYS A 351 -5.19 -25.62 -14.13
C LYS A 351 -5.67 -25.38 -12.70
N ARG A 352 -6.29 -24.21 -12.49
CA ARG A 352 -6.86 -23.75 -11.21
C ARG A 352 -8.20 -23.06 -11.44
N PRO A 353 -9.28 -23.81 -11.73
CA PRO A 353 -10.58 -23.23 -12.04
C PRO A 353 -11.20 -22.45 -10.87
N ASP A 354 -10.73 -22.70 -9.64
CA ASP A 354 -11.18 -22.02 -8.42
C ASP A 354 -10.50 -20.66 -8.17
N PHE A 355 -9.54 -20.24 -9.01
CA PHE A 355 -8.86 -18.95 -8.91
C PHE A 355 -9.17 -18.06 -10.12
N MET A 356 -9.83 -16.93 -9.87
CA MET A 356 -10.31 -16.01 -10.93
C MET A 356 -11.25 -16.70 -11.93
N GLY A 357 -12.02 -17.67 -11.45
CA GLY A 357 -13.00 -18.43 -12.23
C GLY A 357 -14.38 -17.79 -12.24
N GLU A 358 -15.32 -18.53 -12.83
CA GLU A 358 -16.76 -18.26 -12.71
C GLU A 358 -17.28 -18.99 -11.47
N TYR A 359 -18.17 -18.33 -10.70
CA TYR A 359 -18.71 -18.85 -9.46
C TYR A 359 -20.24 -18.85 -9.52
N GLU A 360 -20.88 -19.83 -8.89
CA GLU A 360 -22.34 -19.95 -8.87
C GLU A 360 -23.00 -18.92 -7.95
N SER A 361 -22.25 -18.39 -6.97
CA SER A 361 -22.76 -17.42 -5.99
C SER A 361 -21.68 -16.45 -5.48
N LEU A 362 -22.11 -15.32 -4.90
CA LEU A 362 -21.18 -14.33 -4.30
C LEU A 362 -20.42 -14.93 -3.11
N ARG A 363 -21.09 -15.78 -2.32
CA ARG A 363 -20.47 -16.52 -1.22
C ARG A 363 -19.43 -17.52 -1.70
N GLU A 364 -19.68 -18.23 -2.82
CA GLU A 364 -18.68 -19.12 -3.40
C GLU A 364 -17.45 -18.32 -3.85
N ALA A 365 -17.66 -17.18 -4.52
CA ALA A 365 -16.59 -16.26 -4.91
C ALA A 365 -15.81 -15.74 -3.69
N ALA A 366 -16.49 -15.38 -2.60
CA ALA A 366 -15.87 -14.95 -1.35
C ALA A 366 -15.02 -16.07 -0.72
N ARG A 367 -15.52 -17.31 -0.68
CA ARG A 367 -14.78 -18.47 -0.16
C ARG A 367 -13.59 -18.84 -1.05
N ALA A 368 -13.71 -18.70 -2.37
CA ALA A 368 -12.59 -18.86 -3.30
C ALA A 368 -11.51 -17.79 -3.05
N ARG A 369 -11.92 -16.55 -2.79
CA ARG A 369 -11.02 -15.47 -2.40
C ARG A 369 -10.27 -15.78 -1.11
N GLU A 370 -10.93 -16.36 -0.10
CA GLU A 370 -10.28 -16.81 1.14
C GLU A 370 -9.25 -17.92 0.89
N ARG A 371 -9.59 -18.95 0.08
CA ARG A 371 -8.65 -20.03 -0.28
C ARG A 371 -7.40 -19.56 -1.02
N HIS A 372 -7.47 -18.39 -1.66
CA HIS A 372 -6.39 -17.80 -2.43
C HIS A 372 -5.95 -16.45 -1.89
N LEU A 373 -6.18 -16.22 -0.59
CA LEU A 373 -5.92 -14.94 0.07
C LEU A 373 -4.53 -14.35 -0.26
N PRO A 374 -3.41 -15.10 -0.24
CA PRO A 374 -2.09 -14.52 -0.56
C PRO A 374 -2.03 -13.93 -1.97
N MET A 375 -2.69 -14.56 -2.95
CA MET A 375 -2.68 -14.12 -4.35
C MET A 375 -3.60 -12.91 -4.59
N PHE A 376 -4.74 -12.85 -3.89
CA PHE A 376 -5.58 -11.64 -3.91
C PHE A 376 -4.91 -10.46 -3.20
N ARG A 377 -4.14 -10.71 -2.14
CA ARG A 377 -3.33 -9.69 -1.46
C ARG A 377 -2.20 -9.18 -2.34
N LEU A 378 -1.54 -10.08 -3.07
CA LEU A 378 -0.57 -9.72 -4.11
C LEU A 378 -1.19 -8.86 -5.21
N LEU A 379 -2.35 -9.26 -5.76
CA LEU A 379 -3.03 -8.46 -6.79
C LEU A 379 -3.38 -7.06 -6.28
N LYS A 380 -3.96 -6.98 -5.08
CA LYS A 380 -4.29 -5.70 -4.45
C LYS A 380 -3.04 -4.84 -4.26
N SER A 381 -1.92 -5.42 -3.81
CA SER A 381 -0.64 -4.72 -3.68
C SER A 381 -0.12 -4.18 -5.02
N LEU A 382 -0.25 -4.93 -6.12
CA LEU A 382 0.11 -4.49 -7.48
C LEU A 382 -0.75 -3.30 -7.97
N GLU A 383 -1.98 -3.20 -7.48
CA GLU A 383 -2.89 -2.09 -7.78
C GLU A 383 -2.62 -0.85 -6.91
N GLU A 384 -2.36 -1.04 -5.61
CA GLU A 384 -2.22 0.04 -4.63
C GLU A 384 -0.78 0.60 -4.56
N HIS A 385 0.26 -0.24 -4.62
CA HIS A 385 1.66 0.16 -4.37
C HIS A 385 2.43 0.46 -5.66
N ARG A 386 1.87 1.33 -6.51
CA ARG A 386 2.48 1.71 -7.81
C ARG A 386 3.45 2.88 -7.71
N GLU A 387 3.31 3.70 -6.68
CA GLU A 387 4.14 4.87 -6.45
C GLU A 387 5.31 4.54 -5.52
N ILE A 388 6.43 5.25 -5.70
CA ILE A 388 7.57 5.18 -4.79
C ILE A 388 7.31 6.19 -3.66
N PRO A 389 7.54 5.83 -2.39
CA PRO A 389 7.41 6.77 -1.28
C PRO A 389 8.21 8.05 -1.52
N GLN A 390 7.61 9.21 -1.24
CA GLN A 390 8.29 10.50 -1.34
C GLN A 390 8.99 10.87 -0.02
N THR A 391 8.36 10.50 1.10
CA THR A 391 8.82 10.72 2.47
C THR A 391 9.46 9.44 3.04
N PHE A 392 10.13 9.56 4.18
CA PHE A 392 10.79 8.42 4.82
C PHE A 392 9.90 7.76 5.88
N GLY A 393 9.13 8.53 6.65
CA GLY A 393 8.32 8.01 7.77
C GLY A 393 6.88 7.66 7.39
N GLY A 394 6.49 7.78 6.13
CA GLY A 394 5.11 7.60 5.69
C GLY A 394 4.22 8.81 5.98
N GLU A 395 4.82 9.95 6.31
CA GLU A 395 4.13 11.23 6.42
C GLU A 395 3.54 11.64 5.06
N LEU A 396 2.51 12.47 5.09
CA LEU A 396 1.96 13.01 3.86
C LEU A 396 2.93 14.01 3.22
N PRO A 397 3.09 14.02 1.89
CA PRO A 397 3.89 15.02 1.19
C PRO A 397 3.57 16.46 1.59
N SER A 398 2.29 16.84 1.72
CA SER A 398 1.89 18.19 2.18
C SER A 398 2.40 18.51 3.59
N GLU A 399 2.51 17.53 4.50
CA GLU A 399 3.00 17.78 5.86
C GLU A 399 4.52 18.01 5.89
N VAL A 400 5.27 17.48 4.93
CA VAL A 400 6.75 17.51 4.92
C VAL A 400 7.30 18.59 3.99
N PHE A 401 6.67 18.78 2.83
CA PHE A 401 7.22 19.59 1.73
C PHE A 401 6.48 20.90 1.52
N SER A 402 5.29 21.11 2.12
CA SER A 402 4.55 22.35 1.92
C SER A 402 5.30 23.55 2.50
N THR A 403 5.30 24.65 1.75
CA THR A 403 5.83 25.94 2.20
C THR A 403 4.88 26.64 3.16
N GLU A 404 3.58 26.32 3.09
CA GLU A 404 2.56 26.85 3.98
C GLU A 404 2.44 25.94 5.21
N LYS A 405 2.73 26.49 6.40
CA LYS A 405 2.66 25.72 7.66
C LYS A 405 1.24 25.69 8.22
N ILE A 406 0.23 25.50 7.38
CA ILE A 406 -1.14 25.31 7.85
C ILE A 406 -1.25 23.85 8.31
N PRO A 407 -1.45 23.60 9.62
CA PRO A 407 -1.54 22.23 10.10
C PRO A 407 -2.86 21.62 9.63
N ARG A 408 -2.75 20.52 8.88
CA ARG A 408 -3.87 19.69 8.47
C ARG A 408 -4.82 19.38 9.63
N LEU A 409 -6.13 19.38 9.37
CA LEU A 409 -7.15 18.97 10.33
C LEU A 409 -6.94 17.52 10.81
N LYS A 410 -7.03 17.29 12.13
CA LYS A 410 -6.85 15.99 12.78
C LYS A 410 -7.95 15.73 13.80
N VAL A 411 -8.49 14.52 13.77
CA VAL A 411 -9.53 14.09 14.71
C VAL A 411 -8.94 13.94 16.12
N GLY A 412 -9.70 14.45 17.10
CA GLY A 412 -9.33 14.52 18.50
C GLY A 412 -8.38 15.67 18.86
N GLU A 413 -8.01 16.53 17.90
CA GLU A 413 -7.26 17.76 18.18
C GLU A 413 -8.22 18.94 18.44
N LEU A 414 -7.76 19.90 19.25
CA LEU A 414 -8.49 21.12 19.59
C LEU A 414 -8.05 22.26 18.67
N TYR A 415 -9.02 22.96 18.10
CA TYR A 415 -8.81 24.13 17.27
C TYR A 415 -9.63 25.30 17.79
N LEU A 416 -9.13 26.52 17.60
CA LEU A 416 -9.92 27.73 17.80
C LEU A 416 -10.66 27.99 16.49
N VAL A 417 -11.99 27.88 16.50
CA VAL A 417 -12.84 28.01 15.31
C VAL A 417 -14.11 28.81 15.61
N PRO A 418 -14.76 29.41 14.59
CA PRO A 418 -16.06 30.05 14.76
C PRO A 418 -17.11 29.06 15.28
N GLY A 419 -17.73 29.40 16.41
CA GLY A 419 -18.88 28.72 16.99
C GLY A 419 -20.20 29.09 16.30
N PRO A 420 -21.32 28.48 16.72
CA PRO A 420 -22.64 28.77 16.14
C PRO A 420 -23.11 30.23 16.28
N ASP A 421 -22.54 30.97 17.23
CA ASP A 421 -22.79 32.40 17.47
C ASP A 421 -21.80 33.32 16.72
N GLY A 422 -20.93 32.74 15.88
CA GLY A 422 -19.90 33.44 15.13
C GLY A 422 -18.68 33.87 15.97
N GLN A 423 -18.65 33.55 17.27
CA GLN A 423 -17.50 33.83 18.12
C GLN A 423 -16.52 32.66 18.10
N GLU A 424 -15.22 32.96 18.15
CA GLU A 424 -14.16 31.96 18.24
C GLU A 424 -14.30 31.14 19.54
N ALA A 425 -14.39 29.82 19.40
CA ALA A 425 -14.49 28.88 20.51
C ALA A 425 -13.51 27.72 20.33
N PRO A 426 -12.86 27.25 21.41
CA PRO A 426 -12.06 26.03 21.35
C PRO A 426 -12.97 24.83 21.10
N ALA A 427 -12.66 24.03 20.09
CA ALA A 427 -13.48 22.90 19.68
C ALA A 427 -12.64 21.69 19.25
N GLU A 428 -13.05 20.50 19.71
CA GLU A 428 -12.44 19.22 19.36
C GLU A 428 -13.05 18.70 18.06
N VAL A 429 -12.22 18.24 17.13
CA VAL A 429 -12.68 17.57 15.91
C VAL A 429 -13.12 16.15 16.23
N MET A 430 -14.40 15.84 16.10
CA MET A 430 -14.93 14.50 16.36
C MET A 430 -14.85 13.60 15.12
N GLN A 431 -15.14 14.16 13.95
CA GLN A 431 -15.14 13.47 12.66
C GLN A 431 -14.99 14.50 11.55
N ALA A 432 -14.39 14.13 10.43
CA ALA A 432 -14.35 14.98 9.25
C ALA A 432 -14.53 14.19 7.95
N VAL A 433 -15.09 14.86 6.94
CA VAL A 433 -15.25 14.38 5.56
C VAL A 433 -14.84 15.49 4.60
N VAL A 434 -14.41 15.12 3.39
CA VAL A 434 -14.13 16.09 2.33
C VAL A 434 -15.23 16.05 1.30
N MET A 435 -15.81 17.20 1.01
CA MET A 435 -16.84 17.40 -0.03
C MET A 435 -16.57 18.71 -0.74
N SER A 436 -16.77 18.77 -2.06
CA SER A 436 -16.65 20.02 -2.83
C SER A 436 -15.32 20.78 -2.63
N LYS A 437 -14.21 20.06 -2.38
CA LYS A 437 -12.86 20.60 -2.09
C LYS A 437 -12.69 21.28 -0.73
N GLU A 438 -13.64 21.10 0.18
CA GLU A 438 -13.56 21.60 1.55
C GLU A 438 -13.65 20.42 2.53
N ALA A 439 -13.04 20.58 3.70
CA ALA A 439 -13.24 19.66 4.81
C ALA A 439 -14.40 20.16 5.68
N TYR A 440 -15.36 19.27 5.93
CA TYR A 440 -16.49 19.49 6.83
C TYR A 440 -16.28 18.64 8.07
N ALA A 441 -16.23 19.26 9.24
CA ALA A 441 -15.93 18.57 10.49
C ALA A 441 -17.00 18.78 11.55
N ILE A 442 -17.32 17.72 12.28
CA ILE A 442 -18.15 17.79 13.48
C ILE A 442 -17.25 18.29 14.61
N MET A 443 -17.49 19.53 15.04
CA MET A 443 -16.79 20.22 16.10
C MET A 443 -17.54 20.04 17.42
N ARG A 444 -16.84 19.83 18.52
CA ARG A 444 -17.42 19.73 19.87
C ARG A 444 -16.73 20.67 20.84
N ASP A 445 -17.51 21.53 21.49
CA ASP A 445 -17.00 22.35 22.60
C ASP A 445 -16.79 21.45 23.83
N PRO A 446 -15.55 21.29 24.33
CA PRO A 446 -15.27 20.42 25.47
C PRO A 446 -15.89 20.93 26.78
N LYS A 447 -16.19 22.23 26.91
CA LYS A 447 -16.81 22.81 28.11
C LYS A 447 -18.31 22.60 28.15
N THR A 448 -19.00 22.84 27.03
CA THR A 448 -20.47 22.79 26.97
C THR A 448 -21.01 21.48 26.42
N GLY A 449 -20.18 20.71 25.71
CA GLY A 449 -20.58 19.48 25.01
C GLY A 449 -21.43 19.72 23.77
N LYS A 450 -21.64 20.96 23.34
CA LYS A 450 -22.38 21.30 22.13
C LYS A 450 -21.57 20.94 20.88
N ASN A 451 -22.29 20.46 19.85
CA ASN A 451 -21.70 20.11 18.56
C ASN A 451 -22.17 21.07 17.46
N TRP A 452 -21.31 21.33 16.48
CA TRP A 452 -21.65 22.04 15.23
C TRP A 452 -20.78 21.57 14.07
N ILE A 453 -21.08 22.04 12.86
CA ILE A 453 -20.27 21.76 11.67
C ILE A 453 -19.35 22.94 11.43
N GLY A 454 -18.05 22.68 11.37
CA GLY A 454 -17.05 23.62 10.86
C GLY A 454 -16.71 23.30 9.40
N THR A 455 -16.46 24.33 8.61
CA THR A 455 -15.99 24.22 7.21
C THR A 455 -14.58 24.77 7.13
N PHE A 456 -13.69 24.03 6.48
CA PHE A 456 -12.28 24.36 6.35
C PHE A 456 -11.88 24.26 4.88
N GLU A 457 -11.28 25.33 4.35
CA GLU A 457 -10.65 25.30 3.04
C GLU A 457 -9.49 24.31 3.04
N MET A 458 -9.29 23.64 1.90
CA MET A 458 -8.16 22.74 1.70
C MET A 458 -7.28 23.25 0.57
N THR A 459 -5.98 23.19 0.78
CA THR A 459 -5.01 23.48 -0.28
C THR A 459 -5.04 22.40 -1.36
N ALA A 460 -4.47 22.71 -2.54
CA ALA A 460 -4.36 21.71 -3.61
C ALA A 460 -3.50 20.48 -3.20
N GLU A 461 -2.49 20.70 -2.36
CA GLU A 461 -1.61 19.64 -1.83
C GLU A 461 -2.37 18.73 -0.84
N GLU A 462 -3.17 19.33 0.04
CA GLU A 462 -4.05 18.62 0.97
C GLU A 462 -5.11 17.78 0.24
N LEU A 463 -5.72 18.33 -0.80
CA LEU A 463 -6.70 17.59 -1.62
C LEU A 463 -6.05 16.41 -2.34
N ALA A 464 -4.84 16.59 -2.88
CA ALA A 464 -4.09 15.50 -3.52
C ALA A 464 -3.74 14.38 -2.52
N ASP A 465 -3.37 14.74 -1.29
CA ASP A 465 -3.08 13.75 -0.25
C ASP A 465 -4.35 13.06 0.27
N TYR A 466 -5.46 13.78 0.41
CA TYR A 466 -6.76 13.19 0.75
C TYR A 466 -7.23 12.22 -0.33
N GLU A 467 -7.10 12.57 -1.61
CA GLU A 467 -7.49 11.70 -2.72
C GLU A 467 -6.69 10.37 -2.70
N ARG A 468 -5.41 10.42 -2.36
CA ARG A 468 -4.55 9.23 -2.22
C ARG A 468 -4.84 8.43 -0.95
N HIS A 469 -5.13 9.11 0.16
CA HIS A 469 -5.18 8.49 1.49
C HIS A 469 -6.43 8.88 2.30
N PRO A 470 -7.65 8.74 1.76
CA PRO A 470 -8.84 9.35 2.36
C PRO A 470 -9.14 8.76 3.74
N ASP A 471 -8.98 7.44 3.90
CA ASP A 471 -9.35 6.73 5.14
C ASP A 471 -8.46 7.07 6.34
N THR A 472 -7.25 7.60 6.12
CA THR A 472 -6.27 7.92 7.18
C THR A 472 -5.95 9.41 7.23
N TYR A 473 -6.51 10.19 6.31
CA TYR A 473 -6.19 11.61 6.15
C TYR A 473 -6.42 12.42 7.41
N PHE A 474 -7.43 12.12 8.24
CA PHE A 474 -7.66 12.92 9.46
C PHE A 474 -6.89 12.42 10.70
N GLY A 475 -5.84 11.60 10.50
CA GLY A 475 -4.94 11.15 11.58
C GLY A 475 -5.48 9.98 12.43
N VAL A 476 -6.67 9.51 12.10
CA VAL A 476 -7.31 8.29 12.62
C VAL A 476 -7.88 7.52 11.43
N TYR A 477 -8.16 6.22 11.60
CA TYR A 477 -8.89 5.48 10.59
C TYR A 477 -10.36 5.88 10.61
N GLN A 478 -10.82 6.48 9.53
CA GLN A 478 -12.23 6.79 9.27
C GLN A 478 -12.53 6.37 7.85
N ARG A 479 -13.37 5.34 7.68
CA ARG A 479 -13.81 4.92 6.34
C ARG A 479 -14.48 6.10 5.66
N GLN A 480 -13.82 6.66 4.65
CA GLN A 480 -14.40 7.71 3.82
C GLN A 480 -15.24 7.05 2.72
N GLY A 481 -16.29 7.73 2.27
CA GLY A 481 -17.29 7.16 1.37
C GLY A 481 -16.65 6.48 0.15
N ARG A 482 -16.75 5.14 0.08
CA ARG A 482 -16.45 4.39 -1.15
C ARG A 482 -17.77 4.02 -1.80
N ARG A 483 -17.94 4.40 -3.06
CA ARG A 483 -19.05 3.91 -3.87
C ARG A 483 -18.81 2.42 -4.12
N ALA A 484 -19.76 1.56 -3.75
CA ALA A 484 -19.73 0.17 -4.19
C ALA A 484 -19.89 0.15 -5.71
N GLU A 485 -18.91 -0.43 -6.42
CA GLU A 485 -18.90 -0.49 -7.88
C GLU A 485 -19.26 -1.88 -8.39
N THR A 486 -18.87 -2.92 -7.68
CA THR A 486 -19.16 -4.32 -8.04
C THR A 486 -20.16 -4.97 -7.09
N ALA A 487 -20.71 -6.11 -7.50
CA ALA A 487 -21.52 -6.94 -6.61
C ALA A 487 -20.69 -7.45 -5.41
N MET A 488 -19.40 -7.74 -5.62
CA MET A 488 -18.51 -8.13 -4.53
C MET A 488 -18.19 -6.97 -3.57
N ASP A 489 -18.13 -5.72 -4.04
CA ASP A 489 -17.93 -4.57 -3.14
C ASP A 489 -19.14 -4.38 -2.22
N MET A 490 -20.34 -4.58 -2.75
CA MET A 490 -21.57 -4.52 -1.97
C MET A 490 -21.67 -5.70 -1.00
N TYR A 491 -21.28 -6.90 -1.43
CA TYR A 491 -21.17 -8.07 -0.57
C TYR A 491 -20.21 -7.82 0.60
N ASP A 492 -19.00 -7.33 0.31
CA ASP A 492 -17.99 -7.02 1.33
C ASP A 492 -18.49 -5.94 2.29
N PHE A 493 -19.17 -4.91 1.78
CA PHE A 493 -19.78 -3.88 2.62
C PHE A 493 -20.75 -4.48 3.65
N PHE A 494 -21.65 -5.38 3.23
CA PHE A 494 -22.57 -6.04 4.17
C PHE A 494 -21.84 -7.04 5.08
N ALA A 495 -20.92 -7.83 4.55
CA ALA A 495 -20.15 -8.78 5.36
C ALA A 495 -19.40 -8.08 6.50
N GLU A 496 -18.72 -6.96 6.21
CA GLU A 496 -18.03 -6.12 7.19
C GLU A 496 -19.01 -5.49 8.19
N ALA A 497 -20.16 -4.97 7.72
CA ALA A 497 -21.16 -4.34 8.59
C ALA A 497 -21.76 -5.31 9.61
N TYR A 498 -21.86 -6.59 9.25
CA TYR A 498 -22.48 -7.63 10.08
C TYR A 498 -21.48 -8.56 10.76
N GLU A 499 -20.17 -8.42 10.54
CA GLU A 499 -19.10 -9.33 11.02
C GLU A 499 -19.18 -9.64 12.52
N ASN A 500 -19.50 -8.63 13.34
CA ASN A 500 -19.56 -8.76 14.81
C ASN A 500 -21.00 -8.92 15.34
N THR A 501 -21.98 -9.14 14.46
CA THR A 501 -23.38 -9.27 14.86
C THR A 501 -23.64 -10.67 15.46
N PRO A 502 -24.29 -10.76 16.65
CA PRO A 502 -24.68 -12.04 17.24
C PRO A 502 -25.58 -12.88 16.35
N LYS A 503 -25.47 -14.21 16.46
CA LYS A 503 -26.19 -15.19 15.64
C LYS A 503 -27.70 -14.97 15.62
N GLU A 504 -28.30 -14.72 16.77
CA GLU A 504 -29.75 -14.54 16.91
C GLU A 504 -30.23 -13.29 16.16
N LYS A 505 -29.42 -12.23 16.15
CA LYS A 505 -29.72 -11.00 15.41
C LYS A 505 -29.57 -11.20 13.90
N LEU A 506 -28.58 -11.99 13.46
CA LEU A 506 -28.42 -12.34 12.04
C LEU A 506 -29.61 -13.15 11.52
N ILE A 507 -30.07 -14.15 12.29
CA ILE A 507 -31.26 -14.93 11.94
C ILE A 507 -32.50 -14.02 11.87
N ALA A 508 -32.65 -13.08 12.80
CA ALA A 508 -33.77 -12.12 12.78
C ALA A 508 -33.77 -11.22 11.52
N GLN A 509 -32.62 -10.92 10.91
CA GLN A 509 -32.55 -10.19 9.63
C GLN A 509 -33.08 -11.01 8.45
N LEU A 510 -33.20 -12.33 8.61
CA LEU A 510 -33.60 -13.28 7.58
C LEU A 510 -35.02 -13.80 7.78
N SER A 511 -35.85 -13.15 8.59
CA SER A 511 -37.19 -13.64 9.01
C SER A 511 -38.15 -14.00 7.86
N ASN A 512 -37.95 -13.42 6.68
CA ASN A 512 -38.81 -13.60 5.51
C ASN A 512 -38.38 -14.78 4.61
N TYR A 513 -37.38 -15.56 5.01
CA TYR A 513 -36.86 -16.67 4.22
C TYR A 513 -37.36 -18.03 4.73
N PRO A 514 -37.65 -18.99 3.84
CA PRO A 514 -38.31 -20.26 4.18
C PRO A 514 -37.45 -21.24 4.98
N ASP A 515 -36.13 -21.02 5.05
CA ASP A 515 -35.10 -21.92 5.59
C ASP A 515 -34.76 -21.67 7.08
N GLN A 516 -35.71 -21.13 7.86
CA GLN A 516 -35.46 -20.69 9.26
C GLN A 516 -34.85 -21.77 10.17
N GLU A 517 -35.31 -23.03 10.05
CA GLU A 517 -34.78 -24.12 10.88
C GLU A 517 -33.34 -24.47 10.50
N GLU A 518 -32.98 -24.40 9.22
CA GLU A 518 -31.61 -24.68 8.76
C GLU A 518 -30.62 -23.58 9.23
N LEU A 519 -31.05 -22.32 9.21
CA LEU A 519 -30.23 -21.18 9.66
C LEU A 519 -29.78 -21.32 11.13
N LYS A 520 -30.59 -21.96 11.99
CA LYS A 520 -30.24 -22.19 13.40
C LYS A 520 -29.04 -23.13 13.57
N HIS A 521 -28.73 -23.96 12.59
CA HIS A 521 -27.61 -24.90 12.64
C HIS A 521 -26.29 -24.33 12.11
N LEU A 522 -26.32 -23.19 11.43
CA LEU A 522 -25.14 -22.57 10.83
C LEU A 522 -24.27 -21.83 11.86
N SER A 523 -22.98 -21.72 11.57
CA SER A 523 -22.07 -20.85 12.32
C SER A 523 -22.41 -19.37 12.12
N GLN A 524 -21.92 -18.52 13.03
CA GLN A 524 -22.08 -17.07 12.90
C GLN A 524 -21.48 -16.54 11.59
N LYS A 525 -20.32 -17.07 11.19
CA LYS A 525 -19.67 -16.73 9.91
C LYS A 525 -20.56 -17.06 8.71
N GLU A 526 -21.09 -18.28 8.66
CA GLU A 526 -21.98 -18.71 7.56
C GLU A 526 -23.24 -17.85 7.47
N LEU A 527 -23.78 -17.41 8.61
CA LEU A 527 -24.92 -16.50 8.64
C LEU A 527 -24.57 -15.10 8.12
N VAL A 528 -23.39 -14.56 8.45
CA VAL A 528 -22.90 -13.30 7.86
C VAL A 528 -22.79 -13.43 6.34
N GLU A 529 -22.22 -14.53 5.84
CA GLU A 529 -22.09 -14.77 4.41
C GLU A 529 -23.45 -14.81 3.70
N ILE A 530 -24.46 -15.44 4.33
CA ILE A 530 -25.84 -15.52 3.81
C ILE A 530 -26.51 -14.15 3.82
N VAL A 531 -26.39 -13.40 4.93
CA VAL A 531 -26.95 -12.05 5.04
C VAL A 531 -26.34 -11.15 3.97
N ALA A 532 -25.01 -11.16 3.82
CA ALA A 532 -24.31 -10.35 2.83
C ALA A 532 -24.72 -10.69 1.39
N GLU A 533 -24.83 -11.97 1.04
CA GLU A 533 -25.28 -12.43 -0.28
C GLU A 533 -26.72 -11.97 -0.57
N ARG A 534 -27.64 -12.26 0.35
CA ARG A 534 -29.07 -11.93 0.19
C ARG A 534 -29.30 -10.42 0.12
N PHE A 535 -28.61 -9.64 0.95
CA PHE A 535 -28.76 -8.19 0.97
C PHE A 535 -28.16 -7.56 -0.29
N THR A 536 -27.08 -8.12 -0.82
CA THR A 536 -26.52 -7.70 -2.10
C THR A 536 -27.52 -7.92 -3.23
N TYR A 537 -28.12 -9.11 -3.32
CA TYR A 537 -29.16 -9.36 -4.33
C TYR A 537 -30.40 -8.49 -4.13
N GLY A 538 -30.80 -8.23 -2.89
CA GLY A 538 -31.88 -7.28 -2.56
C GLY A 538 -31.57 -5.86 -3.01
N ALA A 539 -30.35 -5.37 -2.79
CA ALA A 539 -29.88 -4.08 -3.27
C ALA A 539 -29.91 -4.01 -4.80
N MET A 540 -29.46 -5.07 -5.48
CA MET A 540 -29.51 -5.16 -6.94
C MET A 540 -30.95 -5.12 -7.47
N ALA A 541 -31.86 -5.88 -6.86
CA ALA A 541 -33.28 -5.86 -7.19
C ALA A 541 -33.93 -4.49 -6.93
N SER A 542 -33.40 -3.72 -5.97
CA SER A 542 -33.86 -2.38 -5.61
C SER A 542 -33.17 -1.25 -6.40
N GLY A 543 -32.39 -1.57 -7.43
CA GLY A 543 -31.83 -0.59 -8.37
C GLY A 543 -30.32 -0.35 -8.27
N PHE A 544 -29.59 -1.04 -7.39
CA PHE A 544 -28.12 -1.04 -7.44
C PHE A 544 -27.64 -1.77 -8.71
N LYS A 545 -26.95 -1.04 -9.59
CA LYS A 545 -26.41 -1.60 -10.83
C LYS A 545 -24.89 -1.77 -10.68
N PRO A 546 -24.41 -2.97 -10.33
CA PRO A 546 -22.97 -3.22 -10.28
C PRO A 546 -22.39 -3.11 -11.68
N LYS A 547 -21.21 -2.48 -11.78
CA LYS A 547 -20.42 -2.44 -13.01
C LYS A 547 -19.93 -3.84 -13.34
N THR A 548 -20.00 -4.17 -14.62
CA THR A 548 -19.37 -5.35 -15.21
C THR A 548 -17.86 -5.17 -15.27
N ARG A 549 -17.13 -6.28 -15.44
CA ARG A 549 -15.68 -6.25 -15.65
C ARG A 549 -15.35 -5.44 -16.90
N GLU A 550 -16.16 -5.57 -17.95
CA GLU A 550 -16.03 -4.85 -19.21
C GLU A 550 -16.21 -3.33 -19.01
N GLU A 551 -17.19 -2.90 -18.23
CA GLU A 551 -17.41 -1.47 -17.90
C GLU A 551 -16.27 -0.89 -17.07
N LEU A 552 -15.78 -1.63 -16.06
CA LEU A 552 -14.61 -1.22 -15.27
C LEU A 552 -13.36 -1.10 -16.15
N HIS A 553 -13.16 -2.05 -17.07
CA HIS A 553 -12.07 -1.99 -18.04
C HIS A 553 -12.25 -0.80 -19.00
N ALA A 554 -13.48 -0.51 -19.44
CA ALA A 554 -13.78 0.62 -20.33
C ALA A 554 -13.59 1.99 -19.66
N GLU A 555 -13.98 2.15 -18.40
CA GLU A 555 -13.69 3.37 -17.64
C GLU A 555 -12.18 3.55 -17.41
N ARG A 556 -11.46 2.47 -17.10
CA ARG A 556 -9.99 2.48 -17.07
C ARG A 556 -9.37 2.82 -18.45
N ARG A 557 -10.08 2.64 -19.57
CA ARG A 557 -9.68 3.14 -20.92
C ARG A 557 -9.90 4.65 -21.07
N GLY A 558 -10.91 5.22 -20.42
CA GLY A 558 -11.29 6.64 -20.53
C GLY A 558 -10.65 7.58 -19.52
N ASN A 559 -10.22 7.08 -18.34
CA ASN A 559 -9.84 7.91 -17.18
C ASN A 559 -8.37 8.39 -17.12
N ARG A 560 -7.69 8.52 -18.26
CA ARG A 560 -6.51 9.39 -18.33
C ARG A 560 -6.68 10.35 -19.49
N LYS A 561 -7.28 11.52 -19.22
CA LYS A 561 -6.95 12.71 -20.01
C LYS A 561 -5.44 12.93 -19.84
N PRO A 562 -4.65 12.97 -20.92
CA PRO A 562 -3.31 13.55 -20.84
C PRO A 562 -3.45 14.95 -20.24
N ALA A 563 -2.51 15.36 -19.39
CA ALA A 563 -2.38 16.77 -19.05
C ALA A 563 -2.32 17.54 -20.39
N GLN A 564 -3.22 18.51 -20.55
CA GLN A 564 -3.23 19.34 -21.75
C GLN A 564 -1.88 20.07 -21.82
N PRO A 565 -1.20 20.10 -22.99
CA PRO A 565 0.07 20.82 -23.16
C PRO A 565 0.01 22.33 -22.91
N SER A 566 -1.17 22.88 -22.58
CA SER A 566 -1.38 24.32 -22.36
C SER A 566 -0.74 24.88 -21.09
N ASP A 567 -0.27 24.03 -20.17
CA ASP A 567 0.37 24.47 -18.91
C ASP A 567 1.90 24.43 -18.96
N LEU A 568 2.49 24.03 -20.10
CA LEU A 568 3.93 24.09 -20.31
C LEU A 568 4.31 25.48 -20.84
N LYS A 569 5.00 26.28 -20.02
CA LYS A 569 5.72 27.45 -20.52
C LYS A 569 6.64 26.99 -21.65
N PRO A 570 6.63 27.65 -22.82
CA PRO A 570 7.56 27.30 -23.89
C PRO A 570 8.99 27.46 -23.39
N PRO A 571 9.93 26.58 -23.79
CA PRO A 571 11.32 26.73 -23.45
C PRO A 571 11.80 28.10 -23.95
N LEU A 572 12.45 28.85 -23.05
CA LEU A 572 13.18 30.05 -23.42
C LEU A 572 14.14 29.68 -24.55
N ARG A 573 13.97 30.33 -25.72
CA ARG A 573 14.91 30.24 -26.83
C ARG A 573 16.28 30.61 -26.27
N SER A 574 17.19 29.64 -26.26
CA SER A 574 18.59 29.88 -25.93
C SER A 574 19.17 30.83 -26.96
N ASP A 575 19.59 32.01 -26.52
CA ASP A 575 20.48 32.85 -27.30
C ASP A 575 21.77 32.09 -27.57
N THR A 576 22.06 31.97 -28.86
CA THR A 576 23.33 31.52 -29.41
C THR A 576 24.51 32.18 -28.71
N LEU A 577 25.33 31.39 -28.01
CA LEU A 577 26.69 31.78 -27.67
C LEU A 577 27.66 30.83 -28.35
N LYS A 578 28.47 31.47 -29.21
CA LYS A 578 29.50 30.96 -30.08
C LYS A 578 30.59 30.22 -29.30
N ASP A 579 31.04 29.12 -29.89
CA ASP A 579 32.36 28.51 -29.63
C ASP A 579 33.50 29.52 -29.88
N PRO A 580 34.65 29.24 -29.29
CA PRO A 580 35.89 29.13 -30.06
C PRO A 580 36.30 27.69 -30.32
#